data_AF-A0A1G3R7V7-F1
#
_entry.id   AF-A0A1G3R7V7-F1
#
_cell.length_a   1.000
_cell.length_b   1.000
_cell.length_c   1.000
_cell.angle_alpha   90.00
_cell.angle_beta   90.00
_cell.angle_gamma   90.00
#
_symmetry.space_group_name_H-M   'P 1'
#
loop_
_entity.id
_entity.type
_entity.pdbx_description
1 polymer ?
#
loop_
_entity_poly.entity_id
_entity_poly.type
_entity_poly.pdbx_seq_one_letter_code
_entity_poly.pdbx_strand_id
1 'polypeptide(L)'
;RLELWDVLADPRLKLLPGLEPRLVKQAVLDDYLPVLHGGLRTWPLRAAVEQDRQYYRQVTGFVQEAAALAADDYAVQSRLGRRWFVNSIANLEQAWRSTVRLQPIQRAVITGAGPSLEAQAAPLAGLRESTCLIATDASLPALLGLGLTPDLVVSIDCQLYSYHHFLQGLPAGVTLALDLASPPVLGRLAPRAKYFAGGHPLSRYVSHWLDLPALDTSGGNVAQAAVSLAVSLGAREIFLAGLDFSYPQGKAYSRGTFLYPIAAAAQSRLAPVESWFQDFLLARGSSRPLDLYRRRLEAYARTVPARLVVLPGAAVELDLPREPVVSEAASRFPISGRPSGSWRAFLEAYAGGLRALPEPSSPASSYYRGLSGESLQLCTTLLPAAAALRESLPAGERAGHQALARVREWALERIRRRLEN
;
A
#
# COMPACT_ATOMS: atom_id res chain seq x y z
N ARG A 1 4.56 -34.15 39.16
CA ARG A 1 3.68 -33.95 37.99
C ARG A 1 3.32 -32.46 38.00
N LEU A 2 3.72 -31.68 37.00
CA LEU A 2 3.36 -30.26 36.93
C LEU A 2 1.96 -30.17 36.32
N GLU A 3 1.00 -29.61 37.06
CA GLU A 3 -0.31 -29.25 36.49
C GLU A 3 -0.15 -27.94 35.74
N LEU A 4 -0.17 -28.03 34.40
CA LEU A 4 0.00 -26.89 33.50
C LEU A 4 -1.31 -26.54 32.78
N TRP A 5 -2.44 -27.15 33.17
CA TRP A 5 -3.71 -26.99 32.46
C TRP A 5 -4.12 -25.53 32.34
N ASP A 6 -4.05 -24.76 33.43
CA ASP A 6 -4.44 -23.35 33.43
C ASP A 6 -3.58 -22.48 32.51
N VAL A 7 -2.31 -22.86 32.31
CA VAL A 7 -1.39 -22.16 31.40
C VAL A 7 -1.61 -22.62 29.95
N LEU A 8 -1.78 -23.92 29.73
CA LEU A 8 -1.97 -24.52 28.41
C LEU A 8 -3.34 -24.18 27.81
N ALA A 9 -4.34 -23.96 28.65
CA ALA A 9 -5.69 -23.55 28.25
C ALA A 9 -5.82 -22.02 28.07
N ASP A 10 -4.80 -21.23 28.45
CA ASP A 10 -4.84 -19.78 28.28
C ASP A 10 -4.78 -19.43 26.78
N PRO A 11 -5.82 -18.79 26.22
CA PRO A 11 -5.86 -18.44 24.79
C PRO A 11 -4.79 -17.41 24.39
N ARG A 12 -4.08 -16.81 25.36
CA ARG A 12 -2.91 -15.95 25.13
C ARG A 12 -1.67 -16.75 24.76
N LEU A 13 -1.58 -18.02 25.19
CA LEU A 13 -0.49 -18.91 24.87
C LEU A 13 -0.69 -19.52 23.48
N LYS A 14 0.35 -19.41 22.65
CA LYS A 14 0.45 -20.15 21.39
C LYS A 14 1.67 -21.03 21.45
N LEU A 15 1.45 -22.34 21.37
CA LEU A 15 2.53 -23.32 21.22
C LEU A 15 2.78 -23.50 19.73
N LEU A 16 4.05 -23.39 19.33
CA LEU A 16 4.49 -23.64 17.96
C LEU A 16 5.21 -24.99 17.93
N PRO A 17 4.50 -26.08 17.60
CA PRO A 17 5.14 -27.39 17.45
C PRO A 17 5.91 -27.41 16.13
N GLY A 18 7.23 -27.51 16.18
CA GLY A 18 8.05 -27.66 14.98
C GLY A 18 9.50 -27.27 15.18
N LEU A 19 10.40 -27.96 14.48
CA LEU A 19 11.84 -27.67 14.43
C LEU A 19 12.21 -26.75 13.26
N GLU A 20 11.24 -26.22 12.52
CA GLU A 20 11.53 -25.29 11.42
C GLU A 20 11.51 -23.84 11.93
N PRO A 21 12.67 -23.16 11.99
CA PRO A 21 12.72 -21.80 12.52
C PRO A 21 11.89 -20.79 11.72
N ARG A 22 11.61 -21.09 10.43
CA ARG A 22 10.81 -20.23 9.55
C ARG A 22 9.35 -20.11 10.00
N LEU A 23 8.79 -21.14 10.64
CA LEU A 23 7.41 -21.11 11.15
C LEU A 23 7.24 -20.07 12.27
N VAL A 24 8.31 -19.82 13.04
CA VAL A 24 8.31 -18.79 14.09
C VAL A 24 8.14 -17.39 13.48
N LYS A 25 8.79 -17.12 12.35
CA LYS A 25 8.63 -15.84 11.64
C LYS A 25 7.17 -15.60 11.27
N GLN A 26 6.54 -16.59 10.64
CA GLN A 26 5.15 -16.49 10.20
C GLN A 26 4.20 -16.30 11.38
N ALA A 27 4.38 -17.09 12.46
CA ALA A 27 3.57 -16.95 13.67
C ALA A 27 3.67 -15.55 14.30
N VAL A 28 4.87 -14.96 14.34
CA VAL A 28 5.03 -13.58 14.82
C VAL A 28 4.29 -12.60 13.89
N LEU A 29 4.45 -12.71 12.57
CA LEU A 29 3.78 -11.80 11.64
C LEU A 29 2.24 -11.89 11.69
N ASP A 30 1.69 -13.08 11.92
CA ASP A 30 0.24 -13.32 11.96
C ASP A 30 -0.40 -12.80 13.26
N ASP A 31 0.30 -12.92 14.40
CA ASP A 31 -0.28 -12.63 15.71
C ASP A 31 0.20 -11.32 16.33
N TYR A 32 1.41 -10.85 16.01
CA TYR A 32 2.00 -9.68 16.66
C TYR A 32 1.53 -8.38 16.00
N LEU A 33 0.50 -7.79 16.60
CA LEU A 33 0.01 -6.45 16.30
C LEU A 33 0.59 -5.43 17.30
N PRO A 34 1.59 -4.59 16.94
CA PRO A 34 2.23 -3.67 17.89
C PRO A 34 1.24 -2.71 18.55
N VAL A 35 0.20 -2.29 17.81
CA VAL A 35 -0.87 -1.42 18.31
C VAL A 35 -1.62 -2.02 19.51
N LEU A 36 -1.77 -3.34 19.55
CA LEU A 36 -2.46 -4.08 20.62
C LEU A 36 -1.50 -4.59 21.70
N HIS A 37 -0.37 -5.19 21.27
CA HIS A 37 0.55 -5.91 22.14
C HIS A 37 1.62 -5.02 22.77
N GLY A 38 1.90 -3.85 22.21
CA GLY A 38 3.03 -3.02 22.61
C GLY A 38 4.35 -3.58 22.08
N GLY A 39 5.35 -3.73 22.95
CA GLY A 39 6.67 -4.22 22.55
C GLY A 39 6.78 -5.74 22.57
N LEU A 40 7.60 -6.29 21.67
CA LEU A 40 7.97 -7.70 21.65
C LEU A 40 9.21 -7.94 22.51
N ARG A 41 9.20 -9.03 23.29
CA ARG A 41 10.33 -9.46 24.12
C ARG A 41 10.52 -10.97 23.98
N THR A 42 11.77 -11.42 24.09
CA THR A 42 12.13 -12.84 24.00
C THR A 42 12.80 -13.28 25.31
N TRP A 43 12.40 -14.45 25.81
CA TRP A 43 12.97 -15.05 27.02
C TRP A 43 13.54 -16.43 26.68
N PRO A 44 14.85 -16.53 26.42
CA PRO A 44 15.47 -17.80 26.07
C PRO A 44 15.62 -18.70 27.30
N LEU A 45 15.21 -19.97 27.17
CA LEU A 45 15.52 -21.00 28.17
C LEU A 45 16.97 -21.47 27.98
N ARG A 46 17.87 -21.04 28.87
CA ARG A 46 19.33 -21.25 28.74
C ARG A 46 19.73 -22.70 28.45
N ALA A 47 19.17 -23.66 29.20
CA ALA A 47 19.48 -25.07 29.03
C ALA A 47 19.14 -25.58 27.61
N ALA A 48 18.00 -25.14 27.04
CA ALA A 48 17.61 -25.51 25.69
C ALA A 48 18.49 -24.85 24.62
N VAL A 49 18.85 -23.57 24.83
CA VAL A 49 19.78 -22.85 23.94
C VAL A 49 21.17 -23.50 23.93
N GLU A 50 21.63 -24.00 25.07
CA GLU A 50 22.92 -24.68 25.17
C GLU A 50 22.91 -26.04 24.46
N GLN A 51 21.78 -26.76 24.47
CA GLN A 51 21.60 -28.03 23.76
C GLN A 51 21.63 -27.87 22.23
N ASP A 52 21.08 -26.77 21.68
CA ASP A 52 21.11 -26.50 20.24
C ASP A 52 21.31 -25.01 19.92
N ARG A 53 22.56 -24.57 20.02
CA ARG A 53 22.93 -23.16 19.78
C ARG A 53 22.63 -22.70 18.36
N GLN A 54 22.71 -23.59 17.37
CA GLN A 54 22.52 -23.20 15.97
C GLN A 54 21.04 -22.94 15.68
N TYR A 55 20.16 -23.84 16.12
CA TYR A 55 18.71 -23.68 15.98
C TYR A 55 18.22 -22.37 16.62
N TYR A 56 18.56 -22.13 17.89
CA TYR A 56 18.08 -20.94 18.59
C TYR A 56 18.66 -19.62 18.07
N ARG A 57 19.86 -19.63 17.47
CA ARG A 57 20.38 -18.48 16.70
C ARG A 57 19.49 -18.18 15.50
N GLN A 58 19.10 -19.20 14.73
CA GLN A 58 18.20 -19.03 13.59
C GLN A 58 16.82 -18.52 14.03
N VAL A 59 16.23 -19.11 15.06
CA VAL A 59 14.95 -18.67 15.63
C VAL A 59 15.01 -17.20 16.06
N THR A 60 16.06 -16.81 16.79
CA THR A 60 16.25 -15.41 17.20
C THR A 60 16.34 -14.47 16.01
N GLY A 61 17.09 -14.85 14.97
CA GLY A 61 17.18 -14.08 13.72
C GLY A 61 15.81 -13.90 13.05
N PHE A 62 15.01 -14.96 12.96
CA PHE A 62 13.66 -14.90 12.38
C PHE A 62 12.68 -14.05 13.20
N VAL A 63 12.76 -14.11 14.54
CA VAL A 63 11.96 -13.24 15.41
C VAL A 63 12.35 -11.77 15.23
N GLN A 64 13.65 -11.47 15.17
CA GLN A 64 14.13 -10.10 14.93
C GLN A 64 13.70 -9.57 13.56
N GLU A 65 13.76 -10.40 12.52
CA GLU A 65 13.30 -10.04 11.18
C GLU A 65 11.78 -9.75 11.17
N ALA A 66 10.97 -10.61 11.79
CA ALA A 66 9.53 -10.40 11.89
C ALA A 66 9.19 -9.13 12.70
N ALA A 67 9.91 -8.88 13.80
CA ALA A 67 9.74 -7.69 14.61
C ALA A 67 10.08 -6.41 13.85
N ALA A 68 11.15 -6.42 13.04
CA ALA A 68 11.53 -5.29 12.19
C ALA A 68 10.45 -5.01 11.12
N LEU A 69 9.93 -6.05 10.45
CA LEU A 69 8.84 -5.90 9.49
C LEU A 69 7.57 -5.33 10.13
N ALA A 70 7.17 -5.83 11.30
CA ALA A 70 6.01 -5.33 12.04
C ALA A 70 6.21 -3.89 12.53
N ALA A 71 7.44 -3.52 12.92
CA ALA A 71 7.77 -2.16 13.33
C ALA A 71 7.73 -1.18 12.15
N ASP A 72 8.27 -1.56 11.00
CA ASP A 72 8.22 -0.76 9.77
C ASP A 72 6.77 -0.50 9.34
N ASP A 73 5.94 -1.54 9.32
CA ASP A 73 4.51 -1.42 8.98
C ASP A 73 3.77 -0.52 10.00
N TYR A 74 3.97 -0.75 11.31
CA TYR A 74 3.40 0.08 12.36
C TYR A 74 3.81 1.55 12.25
N ALA A 75 5.07 1.85 11.88
CA ALA A 75 5.53 3.21 11.68
C ALA A 75 4.82 3.92 10.52
N VAL A 76 4.49 3.20 9.44
CA VAL A 76 3.67 3.75 8.36
C VAL A 76 2.24 3.97 8.84
N GLN A 77 1.64 2.99 9.54
CA GLN A 77 0.30 3.11 10.09
C GLN A 77 0.17 4.27 11.07
N SER A 78 1.16 4.48 11.94
CA SER A 78 1.14 5.57 12.92
C SER A 78 1.20 6.96 12.27
N ARG A 79 1.81 7.06 11.09
CA ARG A 79 1.87 8.31 10.33
C ARG A 79 0.63 8.54 9.45
N LEU A 80 0.13 7.49 8.79
CA LEU A 80 -0.85 7.61 7.70
C LEU A 80 -2.25 7.10 8.06
N GLY A 81 -2.40 6.31 9.12
CA GLY A 81 -3.64 5.58 9.46
C GLY A 81 -4.89 6.45 9.56
N ARG A 82 -4.79 7.62 10.22
CA ARG A 82 -5.90 8.58 10.28
C ARG A 82 -6.29 9.11 8.90
N ARG A 83 -5.31 9.34 8.03
CA ARG A 83 -5.52 9.90 6.69
C ARG A 83 -6.15 8.87 5.77
N TRP A 84 -5.70 7.62 5.84
CA TRP A 84 -6.32 6.53 5.11
C TRP A 84 -7.81 6.41 5.45
N PHE A 85 -8.15 6.36 6.74
CA PHE A 85 -9.54 6.30 7.18
C PHE A 85 -10.39 7.47 6.64
N VAL A 86 -9.91 8.71 6.82
CA VAL A 86 -10.65 9.92 6.40
C VAL A 86 -10.83 9.98 4.89
N ASN A 87 -9.79 9.66 4.13
CA ASN A 87 -9.87 9.64 2.67
C ASN A 87 -10.82 8.55 2.17
N SER A 88 -10.76 7.34 2.77
CA SER A 88 -11.65 6.24 2.40
C SER A 88 -13.12 6.63 2.55
N ILE A 89 -13.54 7.15 3.70
CA ILE A 89 -14.94 7.58 3.90
C ILE A 89 -15.34 8.77 3.00
N ALA A 90 -14.40 9.66 2.68
CA ALA A 90 -14.65 10.81 1.81
C ALA A 90 -14.84 10.38 0.35
N ASN A 91 -14.12 9.36 -0.10
CA ASN A 91 -14.19 8.83 -1.46
C ASN A 91 -15.38 7.90 -1.72
N LEU A 92 -16.05 7.38 -0.68
CA LEU A 92 -17.16 6.42 -0.85
C LEU A 92 -18.23 6.90 -1.83
N GLU A 93 -18.64 8.16 -1.76
CA GLU A 93 -19.65 8.71 -2.66
C GLU A 93 -19.20 8.65 -4.13
N GLN A 94 -17.98 9.08 -4.42
CA GLN A 94 -17.43 9.07 -5.77
C GLN A 94 -17.20 7.64 -6.27
N ALA A 95 -16.68 6.78 -5.40
CA ALA A 95 -16.48 5.36 -5.70
C ALA A 95 -17.82 4.66 -6.01
N TRP A 96 -18.87 4.93 -5.23
CA TRP A 96 -20.21 4.40 -5.45
C TRP A 96 -20.87 4.96 -6.72
N ARG A 97 -20.65 6.25 -7.05
CA ARG A 97 -21.18 6.87 -8.28
C ARG A 97 -20.47 6.38 -9.54
N SER A 98 -19.18 6.04 -9.46
CA SER A 98 -18.37 5.64 -10.61
C SER A 98 -19.02 4.50 -11.40
N THR A 99 -19.16 4.71 -12.70
CA THR A 99 -19.60 3.70 -13.66
C THR A 99 -18.47 3.19 -14.55
N VAL A 100 -17.24 3.65 -14.29
CA VAL A 100 -16.08 3.35 -15.13
C VAL A 100 -15.77 1.85 -15.03
N ARG A 101 -15.68 1.20 -16.19
CA ARG A 101 -15.26 -0.20 -16.30
C ARG A 101 -13.92 -0.26 -17.02
N LEU A 102 -12.97 -0.94 -16.39
CA LEU A 102 -11.68 -1.25 -17.01
C LEU A 102 -11.87 -2.51 -17.86
N GLN A 103 -11.36 -2.47 -19.09
CA GLN A 103 -11.45 -3.59 -20.01
C GLN A 103 -10.29 -4.56 -19.79
N PRO A 104 -10.48 -5.86 -20.06
CA PRO A 104 -9.36 -6.80 -20.08
C PRO A 104 -8.29 -6.38 -21.08
N ILE A 105 -7.02 -6.57 -20.73
CA ILE A 105 -5.87 -6.25 -21.57
C ILE A 105 -4.97 -7.48 -21.70
N GLN A 106 -4.32 -7.64 -22.86
CA GLN A 106 -3.36 -8.74 -23.08
C GLN A 106 -1.93 -8.33 -22.76
N ARG A 107 -1.58 -7.07 -23.07
CA ARG A 107 -0.25 -6.50 -22.89
C ARG A 107 -0.34 -5.12 -22.30
N ALA A 108 0.60 -4.78 -21.43
CA ALA A 108 0.68 -3.47 -20.80
C ALA A 108 2.10 -2.90 -20.91
N VAL A 109 2.18 -1.58 -21.00
CA VAL A 109 3.39 -0.82 -20.69
C VAL A 109 3.13 -0.07 -19.39
N ILE A 110 4.02 -0.20 -18.42
CA ILE A 110 3.97 0.55 -17.17
C ILE A 110 5.11 1.55 -17.13
N THR A 111 4.78 2.82 -16.91
CA THR A 111 5.77 3.90 -16.86
C THR A 111 5.95 4.44 -15.45
N GLY A 112 7.17 4.38 -14.96
CA GLY A 112 7.63 5.15 -13.81
C GLY A 112 8.21 6.51 -14.22
N ALA A 113 8.50 7.33 -13.22
CA ALA A 113 8.96 8.70 -13.40
C ALA A 113 10.50 8.83 -13.42
N GLY A 114 11.22 7.71 -13.56
CA GLY A 114 12.67 7.67 -13.58
C GLY A 114 13.28 8.29 -14.85
N PRO A 115 14.53 8.78 -14.80
CA PRO A 115 15.17 9.45 -15.93
C PRO A 115 15.23 8.66 -17.24
N SER A 116 15.25 7.31 -17.21
CA SER A 116 15.29 6.51 -18.44
C SER A 116 14.06 6.67 -19.32
N LEU A 117 12.94 7.17 -18.78
CA LEU A 117 11.72 7.41 -19.55
C LEU A 117 11.98 8.35 -20.75
N GLU A 118 12.90 9.31 -20.62
CA GLU A 118 13.24 10.26 -21.69
C GLU A 118 13.78 9.54 -22.93
N ALA A 119 14.67 8.57 -22.76
CA ALA A 119 15.24 7.77 -23.85
C ALA A 119 14.28 6.69 -24.35
N GLN A 120 13.36 6.24 -23.49
CA GLN A 120 12.41 5.17 -23.79
C GLN A 120 11.16 5.66 -24.54
N ALA A 121 10.92 6.97 -24.63
CA ALA A 121 9.75 7.54 -25.29
C ALA A 121 9.57 7.10 -26.75
N ALA A 122 10.66 7.04 -27.53
CA ALA A 122 10.59 6.60 -28.93
C ALA A 122 10.22 5.11 -29.07
N PRO A 123 10.88 4.16 -28.37
CA PRO A 123 10.42 2.76 -28.31
C PRO A 123 8.97 2.61 -27.83
N LEU A 124 8.55 3.42 -26.86
CA LEU A 124 7.19 3.39 -26.33
C LEU A 124 6.15 3.71 -27.40
N ALA A 125 6.41 4.70 -28.26
CA ALA A 125 5.50 5.07 -29.35
C ALA A 125 5.19 3.87 -30.27
N GLY A 126 6.20 3.03 -30.57
CA GLY A 126 6.04 1.84 -31.41
C GLY A 126 5.26 0.70 -30.75
N LEU A 127 5.19 0.64 -29.41
CA LEU A 127 4.46 -0.39 -28.67
C LEU A 127 2.96 -0.07 -28.50
N ARG A 128 2.54 1.19 -28.74
CA ARG A 128 1.19 1.66 -28.38
C ARG A 128 0.04 1.01 -29.13
N GLU A 129 0.22 0.58 -30.37
CA GLU A 129 -0.89 0.06 -31.18
C GLU A 129 -1.51 -1.22 -30.60
N SER A 130 -0.80 -1.92 -29.71
CA SER A 130 -1.18 -3.24 -29.24
C SER A 130 -0.91 -3.50 -27.76
N THR A 131 -0.69 -2.43 -26.99
CA THR A 131 -0.45 -2.46 -25.55
C THR A 131 -1.23 -1.34 -24.86
N CYS A 132 -1.72 -1.61 -23.64
CA CYS A 132 -2.30 -0.59 -22.78
C CYS A 132 -1.20 0.17 -22.06
N LEU A 133 -1.11 1.49 -22.24
CA LEU A 133 -0.15 2.35 -21.55
C LEU A 133 -0.70 2.78 -20.18
N ILE A 134 -0.07 2.28 -19.12
CA ILE A 134 -0.45 2.54 -17.72
C ILE A 134 0.64 3.39 -17.07
N ALA A 135 0.32 4.64 -16.80
CA ALA A 135 1.22 5.56 -16.12
C ALA A 135 1.07 5.49 -14.59
N THR A 136 2.17 5.61 -13.87
CA THR A 136 2.09 6.09 -12.49
C THR A 136 1.69 7.57 -12.49
N ASP A 137 1.04 8.04 -11.43
CA ASP A 137 0.79 9.47 -11.23
C ASP A 137 2.07 10.31 -11.43
N ALA A 138 3.19 9.88 -10.86
CA ALA A 138 4.46 10.58 -10.99
C ALA A 138 4.99 10.68 -12.43
N SER A 139 4.69 9.71 -13.31
CA SER A 139 5.16 9.71 -14.70
C SER A 139 4.22 10.42 -15.68
N LEU A 140 2.96 10.68 -15.27
CA LEU A 140 1.97 11.35 -16.10
C LEU A 140 2.48 12.68 -16.70
N PRO A 141 3.01 13.65 -15.93
CA PRO A 141 3.50 14.91 -16.52
C PRO A 141 4.62 14.72 -17.55
N ALA A 142 5.55 13.78 -17.29
CA ALA A 142 6.64 13.51 -18.21
C ALA A 142 6.14 12.90 -19.52
N LEU A 143 5.19 11.95 -19.45
CA LEU A 143 4.58 11.37 -20.64
C LEU A 143 3.84 12.40 -21.48
N LEU A 144 3.02 13.24 -20.86
CA LEU A 144 2.30 14.29 -21.57
C LEU A 144 3.27 15.27 -22.25
N GLY A 145 4.36 15.65 -21.57
CA GLY A 145 5.43 16.48 -22.15
C GLY A 145 6.16 15.83 -23.32
N LEU A 146 6.16 14.50 -23.41
CA LEU A 146 6.73 13.72 -24.51
C LEU A 146 5.70 13.44 -25.62
N GLY A 147 4.49 14.00 -25.54
CA GLY A 147 3.41 13.78 -26.50
C GLY A 147 2.73 12.41 -26.39
N LEU A 148 2.98 11.68 -25.30
CA LEU A 148 2.40 10.36 -25.05
C LEU A 148 1.23 10.48 -24.06
N THR A 149 0.03 10.14 -24.51
CA THR A 149 -1.16 10.08 -23.64
C THR A 149 -1.35 8.65 -23.13
N PRO A 150 -1.32 8.40 -21.81
CA PRO A 150 -1.59 7.08 -21.26
C PRO A 150 -3.07 6.71 -21.36
N ASP A 151 -3.38 5.43 -21.34
CA ASP A 151 -4.76 4.93 -21.30
C ASP A 151 -5.30 4.95 -19.85
N LEU A 152 -4.42 4.60 -18.90
CA LEU A 152 -4.70 4.56 -17.47
C LEU A 152 -3.62 5.31 -16.68
N VAL A 153 -4.01 5.95 -15.58
CA VAL A 153 -3.09 6.48 -14.57
C VAL A 153 -3.39 5.81 -13.23
N VAL A 154 -2.39 5.40 -12.48
CA VAL A 154 -2.54 4.80 -11.15
C VAL A 154 -2.01 5.75 -10.08
N SER A 155 -2.74 5.91 -8.98
CA SER A 155 -2.26 6.58 -7.77
C SER A 155 -2.69 5.82 -6.52
N ILE A 156 -1.76 5.65 -5.58
CA ILE A 156 -1.96 4.86 -4.34
C ILE A 156 -1.65 5.64 -3.07
N ASP A 157 -1.04 6.83 -3.17
CA ASP A 157 -0.71 7.63 -1.99
C ASP A 157 -2.00 8.23 -1.41
N CYS A 158 -2.04 8.40 -0.09
CA CYS A 158 -3.09 9.10 0.65
C CYS A 158 -2.75 10.57 0.92
N GLN A 159 -1.49 10.97 0.71
CA GLN A 159 -1.00 12.31 0.97
C GLN A 159 -1.38 13.27 -0.17
N LEU A 160 -1.66 14.52 0.19
CA LEU A 160 -2.01 15.56 -0.78
C LEU A 160 -0.87 15.85 -1.78
N TYR A 161 0.37 15.42 -1.50
CA TYR A 161 1.51 15.61 -2.40
C TYR A 161 1.28 15.05 -3.80
N SER A 162 0.54 13.93 -3.94
CA SER A 162 0.22 13.38 -5.27
C SER A 162 -0.57 14.34 -6.15
N TYR A 163 -1.25 15.35 -5.60
CA TYR A 163 -1.90 16.40 -6.37
C TYR A 163 -0.95 17.12 -7.33
N HIS A 164 0.33 17.29 -6.95
CA HIS A 164 1.32 17.98 -7.79
C HIS A 164 1.56 17.25 -9.13
N HIS A 165 1.35 15.93 -9.17
CA HIS A 165 1.44 15.15 -10.39
C HIS A 165 0.34 15.44 -11.41
N PHE A 166 -0.74 16.11 -11.00
CA PHE A 166 -1.90 16.41 -11.84
C PHE A 166 -2.02 17.90 -12.18
N LEU A 167 -1.04 18.75 -11.80
CA LEU A 167 -1.10 20.20 -12.03
C LEU A 167 -1.12 20.58 -13.52
N GLN A 168 -0.55 19.75 -14.39
CA GLN A 168 -0.61 19.94 -15.85
C GLN A 168 -1.94 19.44 -16.46
N GLY A 169 -2.86 18.96 -15.63
CA GLY A 169 -4.15 18.40 -16.03
C GLY A 169 -4.10 16.88 -16.26
N LEU A 170 -5.30 16.29 -16.25
CA LEU A 170 -5.54 14.91 -16.67
C LEU A 170 -6.38 14.95 -17.95
N PRO A 171 -5.92 14.39 -19.08
CA PRO A 171 -6.71 14.42 -20.30
C PRO A 171 -8.03 13.65 -20.12
N ALA A 172 -9.13 14.18 -20.67
CA ALA A 172 -10.49 13.71 -20.36
C ALA A 172 -10.76 12.23 -20.70
N GLY A 173 -10.05 11.67 -21.69
CA GLY A 173 -10.15 10.26 -22.08
C GLY A 173 -9.43 9.29 -21.13
N VAL A 174 -8.52 9.79 -20.29
CA VAL A 174 -7.66 8.96 -19.42
C VAL A 174 -8.42 8.57 -18.17
N THR A 175 -8.37 7.28 -17.83
CA THR A 175 -8.98 6.79 -16.60
C THR A 175 -7.98 6.83 -15.46
N LEU A 176 -8.38 7.42 -14.33
CA LEU A 176 -7.59 7.45 -13.10
C LEU A 176 -8.01 6.32 -12.17
N ALA A 177 -7.14 5.33 -12.00
CA ALA A 177 -7.26 4.26 -11.03
C ALA A 177 -6.72 4.72 -9.67
N LEU A 178 -7.57 4.77 -8.64
CA LEU A 178 -7.25 5.30 -7.31
C LEU A 178 -7.42 4.24 -6.24
N ASP A 179 -6.48 4.20 -5.29
CA ASP A 179 -6.78 3.55 -4.01
C ASP A 179 -7.96 4.30 -3.34
N LEU A 180 -8.86 3.58 -2.69
CA LEU A 180 -9.97 4.18 -1.94
C LEU A 180 -9.48 5.23 -0.93
N ALA A 181 -8.27 5.07 -0.39
CA ALA A 181 -7.65 5.97 0.55
C ALA A 181 -6.84 7.13 -0.08
N SER A 182 -6.89 7.31 -1.41
CA SER A 182 -6.24 8.44 -2.10
C SER A 182 -6.86 9.80 -1.76
N PRO A 183 -6.15 10.93 -1.90
CA PRO A 183 -6.71 12.25 -1.64
C PRO A 183 -8.02 12.47 -2.42
N PRO A 184 -9.13 12.84 -1.77
CA PRO A 184 -10.43 12.95 -2.43
C PRO A 184 -10.49 13.98 -3.56
N VAL A 185 -9.54 14.92 -3.58
CA VAL A 185 -9.37 15.88 -4.67
C VAL A 185 -9.05 15.17 -5.99
N LEU A 186 -8.27 14.08 -5.98
CA LEU A 186 -7.90 13.36 -7.21
C LEU A 186 -9.13 12.75 -7.89
N GLY A 187 -10.05 12.18 -7.11
CA GLY A 187 -11.33 11.70 -7.63
C GLY A 187 -12.15 12.81 -8.30
N ARG A 188 -12.16 14.01 -7.70
CA ARG A 188 -12.93 15.16 -8.23
C ARG A 188 -12.31 15.76 -9.47
N LEU A 189 -10.98 15.70 -9.61
CA LEU A 189 -10.26 16.18 -10.79
C LEU A 189 -10.46 15.26 -11.99
N ALA A 190 -10.69 13.97 -11.76
CA ALA A 190 -10.76 12.98 -12.82
C ALA A 190 -12.20 12.77 -13.30
N PRO A 191 -12.52 13.11 -14.57
CA PRO A 191 -13.84 12.81 -15.14
C PRO A 191 -14.14 11.30 -15.15
N ARG A 192 -13.08 10.47 -15.17
CA ARG A 192 -13.13 9.02 -15.21
C ARG A 192 -12.28 8.42 -14.09
N ALA A 193 -12.82 8.34 -12.88
CA ALA A 193 -12.16 7.69 -11.75
C ALA A 193 -12.67 6.25 -11.55
N LYS A 194 -11.77 5.28 -11.38
CA LYS A 194 -12.10 3.93 -10.90
C LYS A 194 -11.33 3.69 -9.60
N TYR A 195 -12.06 3.33 -8.56
CA TYR A 195 -11.46 3.02 -7.26
C TYR A 195 -11.15 1.53 -7.13
N PHE A 196 -10.11 1.22 -6.37
CA PHE A 196 -9.75 -0.14 -5.96
C PHE A 196 -9.46 -0.17 -4.46
N ALA A 197 -9.45 -1.37 -3.89
CA ALA A 197 -9.06 -1.59 -2.50
C ALA A 197 -7.61 -2.07 -2.44
N GLY A 198 -6.70 -1.25 -1.90
CA GLY A 198 -5.36 -1.68 -1.52
C GLY A 198 -5.33 -2.38 -0.16
N GLY A 199 -4.16 -2.40 0.48
CA GLY A 199 -3.93 -3.14 1.73
C GLY A 199 -4.66 -2.61 2.98
N HIS A 200 -5.25 -1.42 2.94
CA HIS A 200 -5.90 -0.85 4.13
C HIS A 200 -7.16 -1.65 4.54
N PRO A 201 -7.30 -2.08 5.81
CA PRO A 201 -8.43 -2.91 6.24
C PRO A 201 -9.81 -2.30 6.00
N LEU A 202 -9.99 -0.99 6.14
CA LEU A 202 -11.27 -0.34 5.79
C LEU A 202 -11.57 -0.44 4.28
N SER A 203 -10.55 -0.33 3.42
CA SER A 203 -10.76 -0.46 1.97
C SER A 203 -11.18 -1.89 1.61
N ARG A 204 -10.61 -2.89 2.29
CA ARG A 204 -11.02 -4.31 2.18
C ARG A 204 -12.45 -4.52 2.68
N TYR A 205 -12.81 -3.96 3.84
CA TYR A 205 -14.17 -4.05 4.36
C TYR A 205 -15.20 -3.42 3.40
N VAL A 206 -14.89 -2.24 2.84
CA VAL A 206 -15.74 -1.58 1.83
C VAL A 206 -15.85 -2.44 0.56
N SER A 207 -14.79 -3.16 0.17
CA SER A 207 -14.80 -4.00 -1.05
C SER A 207 -15.79 -5.17 -1.00
N HIS A 208 -16.24 -5.58 0.20
CA HIS A 208 -17.32 -6.57 0.33
C HIS A 208 -18.71 -5.98 0.04
N TRP A 209 -18.87 -4.65 0.15
CA TRP A 209 -20.12 -3.96 -0.13
C TRP A 209 -20.13 -3.34 -1.53
N LEU A 210 -19.04 -2.68 -1.92
CA LEU A 210 -18.88 -2.05 -3.22
C LEU A 210 -17.84 -2.83 -4.03
N ASP A 211 -18.11 -3.06 -5.31
CA ASP A 211 -17.19 -3.74 -6.24
C ASP A 211 -15.90 -2.92 -6.49
N LEU A 212 -15.01 -3.01 -5.50
CA LEU A 212 -13.67 -2.45 -5.49
C LEU A 212 -12.69 -3.60 -5.67
N PRO A 213 -12.03 -3.72 -6.83
CA PRO A 213 -11.07 -4.79 -7.07
C PRO A 213 -9.97 -4.72 -6.01
N ALA A 214 -9.58 -5.89 -5.53
CA ALA A 214 -8.49 -6.03 -4.59
C ALA A 214 -7.15 -5.97 -5.35
N LEU A 215 -6.36 -4.92 -5.12
CA LEU A 215 -5.00 -4.83 -5.66
C LEU A 215 -3.96 -5.07 -4.57
N ASP A 216 -2.84 -5.68 -4.96
CA ASP A 216 -1.67 -5.82 -4.11
C ASP A 216 -0.85 -4.53 -4.18
N THR A 217 -0.79 -3.82 -3.05
CA THR A 217 -0.02 -2.58 -2.89
C THR A 217 1.17 -2.75 -1.93
N SER A 218 1.53 -4.00 -1.59
CA SER A 218 2.61 -4.31 -0.63
C SER A 218 4.00 -3.88 -1.12
N GLY A 219 4.16 -3.64 -2.43
CA GLY A 219 5.37 -3.07 -3.01
C GLY A 219 5.72 -1.68 -2.47
N GLY A 220 4.74 -0.95 -1.92
CA GLY A 220 4.95 0.37 -1.31
C GLY A 220 5.24 1.49 -2.31
N ASN A 221 5.05 1.23 -3.61
CA ASN A 221 5.20 2.23 -4.66
C ASN A 221 4.14 2.02 -5.76
N VAL A 222 3.86 3.09 -6.50
CA VAL A 222 2.80 3.13 -7.52
C VAL A 222 3.10 2.18 -8.69
N ALA A 223 4.37 1.93 -9.00
CA ALA A 223 4.74 1.08 -10.14
C ALA A 223 4.35 -0.39 -9.92
N GLN A 224 4.63 -0.95 -8.73
CA GLN A 224 4.18 -2.30 -8.40
C GLN A 224 2.64 -2.40 -8.35
N ALA A 225 1.95 -1.36 -7.84
CA ALA A 225 0.49 -1.33 -7.88
C ALA A 225 -0.06 -1.28 -9.32
N ALA A 226 0.61 -0.58 -10.23
CA ALA A 226 0.27 -0.59 -11.65
C ALA A 226 0.50 -1.97 -12.29
N VAL A 227 1.53 -2.71 -11.87
CA VAL A 227 1.74 -4.12 -12.28
C VAL A 227 0.58 -4.97 -11.77
N SER A 228 0.20 -4.82 -10.50
CA SER A 228 -0.94 -5.53 -9.92
C SER A 228 -2.25 -5.24 -10.66
N LEU A 229 -2.48 -3.98 -11.04
CA LEU A 229 -3.62 -3.59 -11.88
C LEU A 229 -3.56 -4.25 -13.26
N ALA A 230 -2.41 -4.24 -13.94
CA ALA A 230 -2.28 -4.86 -15.25
C ALA A 230 -2.54 -6.38 -15.20
N VAL A 231 -1.99 -7.06 -14.21
CA VAL A 231 -2.19 -8.50 -13.98
C VAL A 231 -3.66 -8.83 -13.71
N SER A 232 -4.34 -8.04 -12.87
CA SER A 232 -5.77 -8.24 -12.58
C SER A 232 -6.67 -7.94 -13.79
N LEU A 233 -6.23 -7.08 -14.72
CA LEU A 233 -6.87 -6.87 -16.03
C LEU A 233 -6.52 -7.96 -17.06
N GLY A 234 -5.70 -8.95 -16.71
CA GLY A 234 -5.39 -10.11 -17.56
C GLY A 234 -4.11 -9.99 -18.38
N ALA A 235 -3.28 -8.97 -18.16
CA ALA A 235 -2.03 -8.80 -18.90
C ALA A 235 -1.10 -10.02 -18.68
N ARG A 236 -0.58 -10.57 -19.76
CA ARG A 236 0.38 -11.69 -19.75
C ARG A 236 1.81 -11.25 -20.03
N GLU A 237 1.97 -10.09 -20.65
CA GLU A 237 3.26 -9.46 -20.91
C GLU A 237 3.20 -7.98 -20.50
N ILE A 238 4.15 -7.57 -19.68
CA ILE A 238 4.19 -6.24 -19.06
C ILE A 238 5.57 -5.63 -19.30
N PHE A 239 5.63 -4.57 -20.10
CA PHE A 239 6.84 -3.80 -20.33
C PHE A 239 7.00 -2.73 -19.26
N LEU A 240 8.21 -2.56 -18.74
CA LEU A 240 8.55 -1.61 -17.69
C LEU A 240 9.45 -0.51 -18.26
N ALA A 241 9.03 0.74 -18.12
CA ALA A 241 9.75 1.92 -18.59
C ALA A 241 9.87 2.95 -17.45
N GLY A 242 10.97 3.71 -17.38
CA GLY A 242 11.20 4.73 -16.36
C GLY A 242 11.24 4.19 -14.93
N LEU A 243 11.56 2.91 -14.73
CA LEU A 243 11.71 2.27 -13.42
C LEU A 243 13.19 2.03 -13.12
N ASP A 244 13.90 3.11 -12.81
CA ASP A 244 15.37 3.08 -12.71
C ASP A 244 15.89 2.51 -11.39
N PHE A 245 15.11 2.63 -10.31
CA PHE A 245 15.49 2.29 -8.93
C PHE A 245 16.85 2.87 -8.48
N SER A 246 17.29 3.94 -9.13
CA SER A 246 18.54 4.64 -8.90
C SER A 246 18.45 6.08 -9.39
N TYR A 247 19.57 6.80 -9.36
CA TYR A 247 19.67 8.19 -9.81
C TYR A 247 20.67 8.31 -10.97
N PRO A 248 20.36 7.75 -12.16
CA PRO A 248 21.28 7.76 -13.27
C PRO A 248 21.62 9.21 -13.66
N GLN A 249 22.92 9.46 -13.88
CA GLN A 249 23.46 10.79 -14.21
C GLN A 249 23.08 11.89 -13.19
N GLY A 250 22.82 11.54 -11.93
CA GLY A 250 22.43 12.51 -10.90
C GLY A 250 21.01 13.05 -11.05
N LYS A 251 20.15 12.39 -11.83
CA LYS A 251 18.75 12.79 -12.00
C LYS A 251 17.84 11.95 -11.11
N ALA A 252 16.99 12.61 -10.33
CA ALA A 252 16.00 11.93 -9.49
C ALA A 252 14.77 11.45 -10.28
N TYR A 253 14.41 12.20 -11.32
CA TYR A 253 13.20 11.99 -12.11
C TYR A 253 13.42 12.43 -13.57
N SER A 254 12.59 11.91 -14.47
CA SER A 254 12.45 12.39 -15.84
C SER A 254 12.08 13.88 -15.87
N ARG A 255 12.61 14.59 -16.86
CA ARG A 255 12.17 15.95 -17.23
C ARG A 255 10.66 15.97 -17.46
N GLY A 256 10.04 17.11 -17.18
CA GLY A 256 8.59 17.31 -17.27
C GLY A 256 7.81 16.92 -16.00
N THR A 257 8.40 16.13 -15.09
CA THR A 257 7.81 15.88 -13.77
C THR A 257 7.69 17.17 -12.93
N PHE A 258 6.77 17.17 -11.97
CA PHE A 258 6.41 18.36 -11.19
C PHE A 258 7.56 19.02 -10.42
N LEU A 259 8.67 18.30 -10.19
CA LEU A 259 9.86 18.84 -9.53
C LEU A 259 10.63 19.82 -10.41
N TYR A 260 10.60 19.68 -11.74
CA TYR A 260 11.34 20.57 -12.63
C TYR A 260 10.81 22.01 -12.60
N PRO A 261 9.49 22.27 -12.68
CA PRO A 261 8.95 23.62 -12.46
C PRO A 261 9.30 24.20 -11.09
N ILE A 262 9.30 23.39 -10.03
CA ILE A 262 9.68 23.82 -8.67
C ILE A 262 11.16 24.24 -8.64
N ALA A 263 12.04 23.40 -9.18
CA ALA A 263 13.47 23.68 -9.25
C ALA A 263 13.78 24.91 -10.12
N ALA A 264 13.07 25.05 -11.25
CA ALA A 264 13.18 26.20 -12.14
C ALA A 264 12.70 27.51 -11.48
N ALA A 265 11.69 27.46 -10.63
CA ALA A 265 11.23 28.64 -9.88
C ALA A 265 12.22 29.04 -8.77
N ALA A 266 13.04 28.11 -8.27
CA ALA A 266 14.04 28.33 -7.24
C ALA A 266 15.42 28.72 -7.79
N GLN A 267 15.60 28.72 -9.12
CA GLN A 267 16.92 28.95 -9.74
C GLN A 267 17.37 30.41 -9.59
N SER A 268 18.69 30.61 -9.58
CA SER A 268 19.31 31.94 -9.60
C SER A 268 20.58 31.93 -10.47
N ARG A 269 21.18 33.11 -10.69
CA ARG A 269 22.44 33.24 -11.42
C ARG A 269 23.58 32.38 -10.84
N LEU A 270 23.57 32.11 -9.54
CA LEU A 270 24.60 31.33 -8.83
C LEU A 270 24.17 29.90 -8.49
N ALA A 271 22.91 29.56 -8.72
CA ALA A 271 22.33 28.25 -8.40
C ALA A 271 21.37 27.84 -9.52
N PRO A 272 21.86 27.20 -10.59
CA PRO A 272 21.01 26.67 -11.65
C PRO A 272 20.14 25.50 -11.14
N VAL A 273 19.22 25.02 -11.98
CA VAL A 273 18.31 23.90 -11.66
C VAL A 273 19.07 22.65 -11.20
N GLU A 274 20.24 22.40 -11.75
CA GLU A 274 21.12 21.30 -11.38
C GLU A 274 21.56 21.37 -9.92
N SER A 275 21.82 22.56 -9.37
CA SER A 275 22.16 22.74 -7.96
C SER A 275 21.00 22.28 -7.06
N TRP A 276 19.75 22.60 -7.43
CA TRP A 276 18.58 22.17 -6.68
C TRP A 276 18.45 20.64 -6.65
N PHE A 277 18.65 19.97 -7.79
CA PHE A 277 18.59 18.50 -7.85
C PHE A 277 19.75 17.83 -7.12
N GLN A 278 20.94 18.44 -7.16
CA GLN A 278 22.08 17.97 -6.37
C GLN A 278 21.76 18.02 -4.88
N ASP A 279 21.26 19.15 -4.37
CA ASP A 279 20.86 19.30 -2.97
C ASP A 279 19.74 18.32 -2.60
N PHE A 280 18.77 18.13 -3.48
CA PHE A 280 17.69 17.16 -3.31
C PHE A 280 18.22 15.72 -3.14
N LEU A 281 19.22 15.33 -3.94
CA LEU A 281 19.83 14.00 -3.84
C LEU A 281 20.68 13.86 -2.58
N LEU A 282 21.46 14.88 -2.23
CA LEU A 282 22.27 14.89 -1.01
C LEU A 282 21.39 14.81 0.25
N ALA A 283 20.27 15.53 0.28
CA ALA A 283 19.31 15.47 1.38
C ALA A 283 18.66 14.08 1.55
N ARG A 284 18.52 13.32 0.46
CA ARG A 284 18.03 11.93 0.51
C ARG A 284 19.09 10.94 1.01
N GLY A 285 20.36 11.26 0.84
CA GLY A 285 21.52 10.53 1.37
C GLY A 285 21.79 9.15 0.78
N SER A 286 20.76 8.35 0.45
CA SER A 286 20.93 7.01 -0.11
C SER A 286 19.80 6.57 -1.03
N SER A 287 20.08 5.60 -1.90
CA SER A 287 19.10 4.88 -2.73
C SER A 287 18.43 3.70 -1.98
N ARG A 288 18.63 3.53 -0.66
CA ARG A 288 18.08 2.39 0.09
C ARG A 288 16.56 2.20 -0.06
N PRO A 289 15.72 3.27 -0.01
CA PRO A 289 14.30 3.11 -0.27
C PRO A 289 13.98 2.62 -1.69
N LEU A 290 14.78 3.02 -2.68
CA LEU A 290 14.62 2.57 -4.07
C LEU A 290 15.01 1.10 -4.23
N ASP A 291 16.08 0.66 -3.55
CA ASP A 291 16.46 -0.75 -3.51
C ASP A 291 15.38 -1.63 -2.86
N LEU A 292 14.72 -1.13 -1.82
CA LEU A 292 13.58 -1.83 -1.20
C LEU A 292 12.43 -1.99 -2.19
N TYR A 293 12.07 -0.93 -2.94
CA TYR A 293 11.05 -1.00 -3.99
C TYR A 293 11.42 -1.98 -5.10
N ARG A 294 12.69 -1.99 -5.50
CA ARG A 294 13.24 -2.94 -6.48
C ARG A 294 13.03 -4.38 -6.01
N ARG A 295 13.52 -4.73 -4.82
CA ARG A 295 13.40 -6.09 -4.25
C ARG A 295 11.95 -6.53 -4.09
N ARG A 296 11.05 -5.63 -3.69
CA ARG A 296 9.62 -5.94 -3.56
C ARG A 296 8.98 -6.20 -4.92
N LEU A 297 9.33 -5.42 -5.95
CA LEU A 297 8.86 -5.68 -7.32
C LEU A 297 9.37 -7.02 -7.83
N GLU A 298 10.65 -7.34 -7.62
CA GLU A 298 11.23 -8.65 -8.00
C GLU A 298 10.53 -9.80 -7.26
N ALA A 299 10.29 -9.66 -5.95
CA ALA A 299 9.56 -10.66 -5.17
C ALA A 299 8.14 -10.87 -5.71
N TYR A 300 7.43 -9.77 -6.02
CA TYR A 300 6.09 -9.81 -6.62
C TYR A 300 6.09 -10.41 -8.04
N ALA A 301 7.12 -10.12 -8.85
CA ALA A 301 7.25 -10.68 -10.20
C ALA A 301 7.30 -12.21 -10.19
N ARG A 302 7.80 -12.82 -9.11
CA ARG A 302 7.85 -14.28 -8.91
C ARG A 302 6.53 -14.89 -8.43
N THR A 303 5.48 -14.11 -8.22
CA THR A 303 4.16 -14.62 -7.78
C THR A 303 3.07 -14.40 -8.82
N VAL A 304 3.31 -13.57 -9.83
CA VAL A 304 2.29 -13.18 -10.81
C VAL A 304 2.34 -14.02 -12.10
N PRO A 305 1.19 -14.24 -12.75
CA PRO A 305 1.11 -15.00 -13.99
C PRO A 305 1.32 -14.13 -15.24
N ALA A 306 2.33 -13.25 -15.19
CA ALA A 306 2.68 -12.32 -16.25
C ALA A 306 4.21 -12.20 -16.38
N ARG A 307 4.70 -12.12 -17.62
CA ARG A 307 6.11 -11.88 -17.92
C ARG A 307 6.39 -10.38 -17.84
N LEU A 308 7.30 -9.98 -16.96
CA LEU A 308 7.77 -8.60 -16.87
C LEU A 308 9.04 -8.42 -17.70
N VAL A 309 9.08 -7.38 -18.53
CA VAL A 309 10.20 -7.07 -19.43
C VAL A 309 10.63 -5.62 -19.20
N VAL A 310 11.87 -5.41 -18.78
CA VAL A 310 12.43 -4.07 -18.63
C VAL A 310 12.87 -3.55 -19.99
N LEU A 311 12.40 -2.36 -20.38
CA LEU A 311 12.90 -1.72 -21.59
C LEU A 311 14.35 -1.26 -21.37
N PRO A 312 15.23 -1.33 -22.39
CA PRO A 312 16.59 -0.85 -22.29
C PRO A 312 16.66 0.59 -21.75
N GLY A 313 17.56 0.83 -20.80
CA GLY A 313 17.70 2.11 -20.09
C GLY A 313 18.82 2.06 -19.06
N ALA A 314 18.89 3.08 -18.21
CA ALA A 314 19.86 3.18 -17.11
C ALA A 314 19.32 2.59 -15.79
N ALA A 315 18.33 1.70 -15.87
CA ALA A 315 17.76 1.05 -14.71
C ALA A 315 18.76 0.10 -14.06
N VAL A 316 18.70 -0.03 -12.73
CA VAL A 316 19.38 -1.12 -12.03
C VAL A 316 18.81 -2.44 -12.56
N GLU A 317 19.70 -3.40 -12.80
CA GLU A 317 19.30 -4.73 -13.28
C GLU A 317 18.28 -5.36 -12.32
N LEU A 318 17.16 -5.82 -12.89
CA LEU A 318 16.10 -6.48 -12.15
C LEU A 318 16.24 -7.99 -12.29
N ASP A 319 16.26 -8.70 -11.17
CA ASP A 319 16.20 -10.17 -11.14
C ASP A 319 14.74 -10.62 -11.32
N LEU A 320 14.33 -10.69 -12.60
CA LEU A 320 12.98 -11.08 -13.02
C LEU A 320 12.96 -12.52 -13.55
N PRO A 321 11.90 -13.29 -13.26
CA PRO A 321 11.75 -14.63 -13.80
C PRO A 321 11.59 -14.59 -15.33
N ARG A 322 12.22 -15.54 -16.04
CA ARG A 322 12.12 -15.66 -17.50
C ARG A 322 10.74 -16.08 -17.96
N GLU A 323 10.10 -16.96 -17.20
CA GLU A 323 8.78 -17.49 -17.47
C GLU A 323 7.81 -17.09 -16.35
N PRO A 324 6.55 -16.75 -16.67
CA PRO A 324 5.55 -16.41 -15.68
C PRO A 324 5.20 -17.63 -14.84
N VAL A 325 4.77 -17.41 -13.59
CA VAL A 325 4.22 -18.49 -12.78
C VAL A 325 2.88 -18.93 -13.37
N VAL A 326 2.73 -20.23 -13.60
CA VAL A 326 1.44 -20.81 -13.99
C VAL A 326 0.51 -20.68 -12.78
N SER A 327 -0.40 -19.72 -12.82
CA SER A 327 -1.47 -19.57 -11.84
C SER A 327 -2.81 -19.67 -12.54
N GLU A 328 -3.63 -20.63 -12.11
CA GLU A 328 -5.04 -20.75 -12.52
C GLU A 328 -5.91 -19.63 -11.94
N ALA A 329 -5.46 -18.99 -10.86
CA ALA A 329 -6.14 -17.91 -10.19
C ALA A 329 -5.74 -16.55 -10.79
N ALA A 330 -6.18 -16.28 -12.02
CA ALA A 330 -6.30 -14.89 -12.45
C ALA A 330 -7.46 -14.28 -11.66
N SER A 331 -7.16 -13.40 -10.70
CA SER A 331 -8.18 -12.53 -10.09
C SER A 331 -8.80 -11.72 -11.22
N ARG A 332 -9.93 -12.19 -11.73
CA ARG A 332 -10.69 -11.49 -12.77
C ARG A 332 -11.35 -10.31 -12.08
N PHE A 333 -11.20 -9.11 -12.65
CA PHE A 333 -12.09 -7.99 -12.33
C PHE A 333 -13.53 -8.50 -12.38
N PRO A 334 -14.24 -8.58 -11.25
CA PRO A 334 -15.63 -8.99 -11.28
C PRO A 334 -16.39 -7.99 -12.15
N ILE A 335 -17.27 -8.51 -12.98
CA ILE A 335 -18.33 -7.68 -13.58
C ILE A 335 -19.51 -7.87 -12.66
N SER A 336 -19.66 -7.02 -11.65
CA SER A 336 -20.85 -7.07 -10.80
C SER A 336 -21.41 -5.68 -10.48
N GLY A 337 -22.73 -5.63 -10.35
CA GLY A 337 -23.54 -4.42 -10.38
C GLY A 337 -23.36 -3.51 -9.17
N ARG A 338 -23.97 -2.32 -9.26
CA ARG A 338 -24.02 -1.40 -8.12
C ARG A 338 -24.68 -2.08 -6.91
N PRO A 339 -24.14 -1.90 -5.69
CA PRO A 339 -24.81 -2.38 -4.49
C PRO A 339 -26.21 -1.75 -4.38
N SER A 340 -27.15 -2.51 -3.80
CA SER A 340 -28.55 -2.08 -3.63
C SER A 340 -28.73 -0.90 -2.67
N GLY A 341 -27.75 -0.64 -1.79
CA GLY A 341 -27.75 0.46 -0.82
C GLY A 341 -27.00 1.72 -1.28
N SER A 342 -27.32 2.85 -0.66
CA SER A 342 -26.58 4.10 -0.82
C SER A 342 -25.28 4.10 0.01
N TRP A 343 -24.30 4.91 -0.38
CA TRP A 343 -23.07 5.10 0.42
C TRP A 343 -23.35 5.65 1.83
N ARG A 344 -24.44 6.42 2.01
CA ARG A 344 -24.87 6.91 3.33
C ARG A 344 -25.38 5.78 4.21
N ALA A 345 -26.24 4.92 3.67
CA ALA A 345 -26.74 3.74 4.38
C ALA A 345 -25.60 2.79 4.80
N PHE A 346 -24.60 2.62 3.94
CA PHE A 346 -23.38 1.88 4.29
C PHE A 346 -22.64 2.51 5.48
N LEU A 347 -22.41 3.83 5.46
CA LEU A 347 -21.73 4.53 6.54
C LEU A 347 -22.52 4.50 7.86
N GLU A 348 -23.85 4.61 7.79
CA GLU A 348 -24.74 4.48 8.94
C GLU A 348 -24.68 3.08 9.55
N ALA A 349 -24.74 2.03 8.72
CA ALA A 349 -24.60 0.64 9.15
C ALA A 349 -23.22 0.38 9.76
N TYR A 350 -22.15 0.85 9.11
CA TYR A 350 -20.78 0.76 9.61
C TYR A 350 -20.63 1.47 10.97
N ALA A 351 -21.17 2.69 11.12
CA ALA A 351 -21.18 3.39 12.41
C ALA A 351 -22.02 2.65 13.47
N GLY A 352 -23.15 2.05 13.09
CA GLY A 352 -23.95 1.19 13.96
C GLY A 352 -23.16 0.00 14.49
N GLY A 353 -22.47 -0.71 13.59
CA GLY A 353 -21.57 -1.81 13.94
C GLY A 353 -20.44 -1.38 14.88
N LEU A 354 -19.80 -0.24 14.61
CA LEU A 354 -18.77 0.31 15.50
C LEU A 354 -19.31 0.63 16.90
N ARG A 355 -20.54 1.14 17.04
CA ARG A 355 -21.17 1.37 18.36
C ARG A 355 -21.53 0.08 19.08
N ALA A 356 -21.86 -0.98 18.34
CA ALA A 356 -22.21 -2.28 18.89
C ALA A 356 -20.99 -3.10 19.35
N LEU A 357 -19.76 -2.67 19.01
CA LEU A 357 -18.55 -3.33 19.51
C LEU A 357 -18.48 -3.25 21.04
N PRO A 358 -18.15 -4.35 21.74
CA PRO A 358 -17.98 -4.33 23.18
C PRO A 358 -16.90 -3.34 23.61
N GLU A 359 -16.93 -2.91 24.87
CA GLU A 359 -15.92 -1.99 25.39
C GLU A 359 -14.52 -2.64 25.38
N PRO A 360 -13.49 -1.97 24.84
CA PRO A 360 -12.13 -2.50 24.85
C PRO A 360 -11.61 -2.77 26.27
N SER A 361 -11.33 -4.04 26.58
CA SER A 361 -10.77 -4.44 27.87
C SER A 361 -9.24 -4.52 27.86
N SER A 362 -8.63 -4.45 29.05
CA SER A 362 -7.20 -4.72 29.23
C SER A 362 -6.98 -6.19 29.60
N PRO A 363 -6.04 -6.92 28.96
CA PRO A 363 -5.19 -6.47 27.86
C PRO A 363 -5.94 -6.43 26.51
N ALA A 364 -5.58 -5.47 25.65
CA ALA A 364 -6.24 -5.23 24.37
C ALA A 364 -6.21 -6.44 23.42
N SER A 365 -5.16 -7.26 23.52
CA SER A 365 -5.03 -8.50 22.75
C SER A 365 -6.10 -9.54 23.12
N SER A 366 -6.46 -9.65 24.40
CA SER A 366 -7.54 -10.53 24.85
C SER A 366 -8.90 -10.05 24.34
N TYR A 367 -9.15 -8.74 24.41
CA TYR A 367 -10.34 -8.14 23.78
C TYR A 367 -10.43 -8.49 22.29
N TYR A 368 -9.35 -8.24 21.53
CA TYR A 368 -9.33 -8.46 20.08
C TYR A 368 -9.51 -9.94 19.71
N ARG A 369 -8.88 -10.88 20.43
CA ARG A 369 -9.07 -12.33 20.23
C ARG A 369 -10.47 -12.81 20.60
N GLY A 370 -11.14 -12.13 21.51
CA GLY A 370 -12.54 -12.45 21.88
C GLY A 370 -13.56 -12.03 20.83
N LEU A 371 -13.17 -11.19 19.85
CA LEU A 371 -14.04 -10.81 18.74
C LEU A 371 -14.06 -11.90 17.66
N SER A 372 -15.19 -12.05 17.00
CA SER A 372 -15.35 -12.97 15.87
C SER A 372 -16.26 -12.36 14.79
N GLY A 373 -16.22 -12.93 13.58
CA GLY A 373 -17.07 -12.52 12.46
C GLY A 373 -16.95 -11.03 12.13
N GLU A 374 -18.09 -10.36 12.00
CA GLU A 374 -18.17 -8.93 11.65
C GLU A 374 -17.52 -8.03 12.70
N SER A 375 -17.69 -8.32 14.00
CA SER A 375 -17.09 -7.52 15.08
C SER A 375 -15.57 -7.49 14.99
N LEU A 376 -14.95 -8.61 14.63
CA LEU A 376 -13.50 -8.67 14.41
C LEU A 376 -13.11 -7.77 13.22
N GLN A 377 -13.80 -7.91 12.08
CA GLN A 377 -13.53 -7.12 10.88
C GLN A 377 -13.66 -5.61 11.15
N LEU A 378 -14.73 -5.20 11.83
CA LEU A 378 -14.98 -3.82 12.26
C LEU A 378 -13.90 -3.29 13.21
N CYS A 379 -13.38 -4.12 14.11
CA CYS A 379 -12.26 -3.70 14.94
C CYS A 379 -10.96 -3.59 14.11
N THR A 380 -10.74 -4.50 13.15
CA THR A 380 -9.57 -4.48 12.27
C THR A 380 -9.51 -3.23 11.40
N THR A 381 -10.65 -2.72 10.92
CA THR A 381 -10.72 -1.47 10.13
C THR A 381 -10.17 -0.24 10.88
N LEU A 382 -10.18 -0.27 12.22
CA LEU A 382 -9.73 0.82 13.08
C LEU A 382 -8.24 0.77 13.42
N LEU A 383 -7.57 -0.39 13.28
CA LEU A 383 -6.20 -0.59 13.78
C LEU A 383 -5.18 0.42 13.24
N PRO A 384 -5.15 0.77 11.94
CA PRO A 384 -4.20 1.77 11.45
C PRO A 384 -4.44 3.15 12.05
N ALA A 385 -5.70 3.58 12.15
CA ALA A 385 -6.03 4.85 12.79
C ALA A 385 -5.76 4.82 14.31
N ALA A 386 -5.88 3.65 14.94
CA ALA A 386 -5.53 3.44 16.35
C ALA A 386 -4.03 3.62 16.57
N ALA A 387 -3.20 3.05 15.69
CA ALA A 387 -1.74 3.23 15.73
C ALA A 387 -1.37 4.73 15.63
N ALA A 388 -2.03 5.47 14.73
CA ALA A 388 -1.79 6.90 14.56
C ALA A 388 -2.26 7.76 15.75
N LEU A 389 -3.38 7.42 16.37
CA LEU A 389 -3.85 8.12 17.57
C LEU A 389 -3.00 7.77 18.79
N ARG A 390 -2.54 6.52 18.91
CA ARG A 390 -1.71 6.07 20.03
C ARG A 390 -0.43 6.88 20.18
N GLU A 391 0.24 7.24 19.10
CA GLU A 391 1.46 8.06 19.15
C GLU A 391 1.19 9.51 19.59
N SER A 392 -0.05 10.00 19.43
CA SER A 392 -0.46 11.31 19.92
C SER A 392 -0.86 11.33 21.40
N LEU A 393 -0.96 10.17 22.05
CA LEU A 393 -1.32 10.07 23.47
C LEU A 393 -0.11 10.27 24.40
N PRO A 394 -0.32 10.81 25.62
CA PRO A 394 0.69 10.81 26.68
C PRO A 394 1.19 9.40 26.96
N ALA A 395 2.45 9.23 27.38
CA ALA A 395 3.08 7.92 27.54
C ALA A 395 2.28 6.96 28.46
N GLY A 396 1.63 7.48 29.50
CA GLY A 396 0.79 6.71 30.44
C GLY A 396 -0.56 6.24 29.87
N GLU A 397 -0.98 6.75 28.70
CA GLU A 397 -2.27 6.46 28.06
C GLU A 397 -2.11 5.67 26.74
N ARG A 398 -0.90 5.19 26.45
CA ARG A 398 -0.60 4.44 25.21
C ARG A 398 -0.98 2.97 25.30
N ALA A 399 -1.84 2.55 26.24
CA ALA A 399 -2.29 1.17 26.30
C ALA A 399 -3.19 0.86 25.10
N GLY A 400 -3.11 -0.37 24.56
CA GLY A 400 -3.85 -0.75 23.35
C GLY A 400 -5.37 -0.57 23.49
N HIS A 401 -5.95 -0.83 24.67
CA HIS A 401 -7.40 -0.74 24.89
C HIS A 401 -7.87 0.72 24.91
N GLN A 402 -7.07 1.64 25.47
CA GLN A 402 -7.32 3.08 25.41
C GLN A 402 -7.24 3.60 23.97
N ALA A 403 -6.24 3.15 23.21
CA ALA A 403 -6.12 3.50 21.79
C ALA A 403 -7.34 3.02 20.97
N LEU A 404 -7.84 1.80 21.23
CA LEU A 404 -9.04 1.25 20.61
C LEU A 404 -10.32 2.03 20.96
N ALA A 405 -10.51 2.36 22.24
CA ALA A 405 -11.67 3.15 22.67
C ALA A 405 -11.65 4.54 22.00
N ARG A 406 -10.48 5.19 22.00
CA ARG A 406 -10.31 6.53 21.43
C ARG A 406 -10.49 6.57 19.92
N VAL A 407 -9.96 5.59 19.19
CA VAL A 407 -10.14 5.52 17.72
C VAL A 407 -11.60 5.26 17.36
N ARG A 408 -12.33 4.47 18.16
CA ARG A 408 -13.76 4.19 17.93
C ARG A 408 -14.58 5.47 18.03
N GLU A 409 -14.40 6.26 19.09
CA GLU A 409 -15.02 7.58 19.24
C GLU A 409 -14.65 8.52 18.08
N TRP A 410 -13.36 8.61 17.76
CA TRP A 410 -12.85 9.45 16.69
C TRP A 410 -13.45 9.07 15.33
N ALA A 411 -13.53 7.78 15.03
CA ALA A 411 -14.08 7.24 13.78
C ALA A 411 -15.57 7.58 13.66
N LEU A 412 -16.35 7.37 14.73
CA LEU A 412 -17.78 7.71 14.78
C LEU A 412 -18.02 9.19 14.53
N GLU A 413 -17.23 10.07 15.15
CA GLU A 413 -17.31 11.51 14.93
C GLU A 413 -16.96 11.90 13.48
N ARG A 414 -15.95 11.25 12.86
CA ARG A 414 -15.61 11.49 11.45
C ARG A 414 -16.70 11.03 10.50
N ILE A 415 -17.34 9.89 10.77
CA ILE A 415 -18.47 9.40 9.98
C ILE A 415 -19.66 10.34 10.11
N ARG A 416 -20.01 10.77 11.33
CA ARG A 416 -21.08 11.74 11.58
C ARG A 416 -20.90 13.01 10.76
N ARG A 417 -19.72 13.64 10.84
CA ARG A 417 -19.39 14.82 10.02
C ARG A 417 -19.49 14.55 8.52
N ARG A 418 -19.17 13.34 8.06
CA ARG A 418 -19.28 12.98 6.64
C ARG A 418 -20.72 12.76 6.19
N LEU A 419 -21.62 12.35 7.08
CA LEU A 419 -23.04 12.20 6.78
C LEU A 419 -23.78 13.55 6.77
N GLU A 420 -23.32 14.51 7.57
CA GLU A 420 -23.85 15.87 7.64
C GLU A 420 -23.45 16.76 6.43
N ASN A 421 -22.33 16.45 5.77
CA ASN A 421 -21.84 17.13 4.55
C ASN A 421 -22.16 16.30 3.30
#